data_AF-A0A6I3BPA6-F1
#
_entry.id   AF-A0A6I3BPA6-F1
#
_cell.length_a   1.000
_cell.length_b   1.000
_cell.length_c   1.000
_cell.angle_alpha   90.00
_cell.angle_beta   90.00
_cell.angle_gamma   90.00
#
_symmetry.space_group_name_H-M   'P 1'
#
loop_
_entity.id
_entity.type
_entity.pdbx_description
1 polymer ?
#
loop_
_entity_poly.entity_id
_entity_poly.type
_entity_poly.pdbx_seq_one_letter_code
_entity_poly.pdbx_strand_id
1 'polypeptide(L)'
;MRRAALWLLSLSLTVAGTEAAHWVAFRLTYPDPRMRAEALAGSGHHYLQLMPTVLSLAGALSVVLLATRTFSNRPSALRISPTFFFLLAPACFIVQECGEQLAAGTSPLAALGAATFLPGLALQLPFAGAAYALARLLLRAASELGRLLSAALRTRLRAVAITLRPAGHDAPPRARLLAASASGRGPPAALVNA
;
A
#
# COMPACT_ATOMS: atom_id res chain seq x y z
N MET A 1 -8.25 -3.39 -8.89
CA MET A 1 -7.60 -4.00 -7.71
C MET A 1 -6.31 -3.30 -7.25
N ARG A 2 -5.35 -2.94 -8.12
CA ARG A 2 -4.06 -2.34 -7.68
C ARG A 2 -4.16 -1.04 -6.87
N ARG A 3 -5.02 -0.10 -7.28
CA ARG A 3 -5.25 1.14 -6.54
C ARG A 3 -5.92 0.86 -5.20
N ALA A 4 -6.92 -0.03 -5.18
CA ALA A 4 -7.58 -0.46 -3.95
C ALA A 4 -6.59 -1.08 -2.95
N ALA A 5 -5.68 -1.96 -3.37
CA ALA A 5 -4.68 -2.54 -2.47
C ALA A 5 -3.73 -1.49 -1.85
N LEU A 6 -3.35 -0.46 -2.62
CA LEU A 6 -2.54 0.65 -2.10
C LEU A 6 -3.31 1.53 -1.12
N TRP A 7 -4.58 1.81 -1.43
CA TRP A 7 -5.46 2.54 -0.54
C TRP A 7 -5.67 1.79 0.75
N LEU A 8 -5.96 0.49 0.68
CA LEU A 8 -6.15 -0.37 1.84
C LEU A 8 -4.87 -0.46 2.69
N LEU A 9 -3.70 -0.61 2.07
CA LEU A 9 -2.41 -0.60 2.79
C LEU A 9 -2.15 0.76 3.46
N SER A 10 -2.45 1.85 2.75
CA SER A 10 -2.24 3.21 3.30
C SER A 10 -3.19 3.47 4.46
N LEU A 11 -4.45 3.06 4.32
CA LEU A 11 -5.47 3.18 5.35
C LEU A 11 -5.12 2.32 6.57
N SER A 12 -4.76 1.05 6.39
CA SER A 12 -4.39 0.15 7.49
C SER A 12 -3.20 0.68 8.29
N LEU A 13 -2.17 1.18 7.60
CA LEU A 13 -1.00 1.77 8.25
C LEU A 13 -1.29 3.12 8.90
N THR A 14 -2.17 3.93 8.31
CA THR A 14 -2.59 5.20 8.90
C THR A 14 -3.36 4.95 10.20
N VAL A 15 -4.36 4.06 10.17
CA VAL A 15 -5.13 3.66 11.36
C VAL A 15 -4.19 3.10 12.43
N ALA A 16 -3.33 2.15 12.08
CA ALA A 16 -2.37 1.59 13.04
C ALA A 16 -1.44 2.65 13.64
N GLY A 17 -0.99 3.62 12.83
CA GLY A 17 -0.17 4.74 13.28
C GLY A 17 -0.92 5.67 14.22
N THR A 18 -2.16 6.03 13.89
CA THR A 18 -3.03 6.89 14.71
C THR A 18 -3.34 6.27 16.05
N GLU A 19 -3.70 4.99 16.07
CA GLU A 19 -3.97 4.24 17.30
C GLU A 19 -2.71 4.09 18.18
N ALA A 20 -1.55 3.83 17.57
CA ALA A 20 -0.29 3.76 18.30
C ALA A 20 0.10 5.13 18.90
N ALA A 21 -0.08 6.22 18.15
CA ALA A 21 0.14 7.59 18.64
C ALA A 21 -0.79 7.91 19.81
N HIS A 22 -2.08 7.57 19.68
CA HIS A 22 -3.08 7.77 20.71
C HIS A 22 -2.75 6.99 21.99
N TRP A 23 -2.40 5.71 21.87
CA TRP A 23 -1.97 4.88 23.00
C TRP A 23 -0.72 5.44 23.70
N VAL A 24 0.26 5.94 22.95
CA VAL A 24 1.44 6.60 23.53
C VAL A 24 1.04 7.90 24.24
N ALA A 25 0.20 8.73 23.63
CA ALA A 25 -0.31 9.96 24.23
C ALA A 25 -1.00 9.70 25.58
N PHE A 26 -1.83 8.66 25.63
CA PHE A 26 -2.52 8.24 26.84
C PHE A 26 -1.54 7.83 27.94
N ARG A 27 -0.48 7.10 27.61
CA ARG A 27 0.57 6.71 28.56
C ARG A 27 1.44 7.87 29.03
N LEU A 28 1.71 8.85 28.17
CA LEU A 28 2.44 10.05 28.54
C LEU A 28 1.61 10.96 29.45
N THR A 29 0.30 11.04 29.19
CA THR A 29 -0.63 11.86 29.98
C THR A 29 -0.92 11.23 31.35
N TYR A 30 -1.08 9.90 31.39
CA TYR A 30 -1.31 9.13 32.61
C TYR A 30 -0.17 8.12 32.84
N PRO A 31 0.98 8.57 33.39
CA PRO A 31 2.14 7.70 33.60
C PRO A 31 1.87 6.64 34.67
N ASP A 32 1.18 7.02 35.75
CA ASP A 32 0.80 6.12 36.84
C ASP A 32 -0.23 5.06 36.37
N PRO A 33 0.03 3.76 36.57
CA PRO A 33 -0.87 2.70 36.12
C PRO A 33 -2.27 2.72 36.75
N ARG A 34 -2.42 3.17 37.99
CA ARG A 34 -3.73 3.22 38.68
C ARG A 34 -4.54 4.38 38.14
N MET A 35 -3.97 5.58 38.07
CA MET A 35 -4.61 6.74 37.43
C MET A 35 -5.00 6.42 35.98
N ARG A 36 -4.14 5.71 35.24
CA ARG A 36 -4.43 5.30 33.87
C ARG A 36 -5.60 4.32 33.78
N ALA A 37 -5.70 3.37 34.72
CA ALA A 37 -6.82 2.43 34.76
C ALA A 37 -8.14 3.13 35.11
N GLU A 38 -8.12 4.05 36.07
CA GLU A 38 -9.28 4.90 36.42
C GLU A 38 -9.70 5.78 35.24
N ALA A 39 -8.74 6.43 34.58
CA ALA A 39 -8.99 7.22 33.38
C ALA A 39 -9.60 6.36 32.26
N LEU A 40 -9.06 5.16 31.97
CA LEU A 40 -9.62 4.24 30.96
C LEU A 40 -11.07 3.84 31.28
N ALA A 41 -11.39 3.60 32.55
CA ALA A 41 -12.73 3.23 32.98
C ALA A 41 -13.74 4.39 32.85
N GLY A 42 -13.29 5.63 33.05
CA GLY A 42 -14.15 6.82 33.06
C GLY A 42 -14.24 7.61 31.74
N SER A 43 -13.33 7.39 30.78
CA SER A 43 -13.18 8.25 29.58
C SER A 43 -13.63 7.63 28.26
N GLY A 44 -14.25 6.45 28.27
CA GLY A 44 -14.67 5.75 27.04
C GLY A 44 -13.51 5.05 26.28
N HIS A 45 -12.28 5.15 26.77
CA HIS A 45 -11.08 4.59 26.14
C HIS A 45 -10.87 3.08 26.39
N HIS A 46 -11.89 2.33 26.85
CA HIS A 46 -11.75 0.92 27.22
C HIS A 46 -11.21 0.05 26.05
N TYR A 47 -11.56 0.40 24.82
CA TYR A 47 -11.09 -0.32 23.62
C TYR A 47 -9.56 -0.27 23.45
N LEU A 48 -8.85 0.67 24.08
CA LEU A 48 -7.38 0.72 24.02
C LEU A 48 -6.72 -0.54 24.60
N GLN A 49 -7.43 -1.33 25.41
CA GLN A 49 -6.95 -2.64 25.85
C GLN A 49 -6.85 -3.66 24.70
N LEU A 50 -7.61 -3.46 23.62
CA LEU A 50 -7.60 -4.30 22.41
C LEU A 50 -6.54 -3.86 21.40
N MET A 51 -5.71 -2.85 21.70
CA MET A 51 -4.70 -2.33 20.78
C MET A 51 -3.75 -3.39 20.21
N PRO A 52 -3.20 -4.33 21.00
CA PRO A 52 -2.36 -5.39 20.44
C PRO A 52 -3.09 -6.19 19.35
N THR A 53 -4.38 -6.46 19.54
CA THR A 53 -5.22 -7.17 18.56
C THR A 53 -5.44 -6.34 17.30
N VAL A 54 -5.77 -5.05 17.44
CA VAL A 54 -5.99 -4.14 16.30
C VAL A 54 -4.72 -3.99 15.46
N LEU A 55 -3.57 -3.79 16.11
CA LEU A 55 -2.27 -3.69 15.43
C LEU A 55 -1.88 -5.00 14.73
N SER A 56 -2.14 -6.15 15.37
CA SER A 56 -1.90 -7.47 14.78
C SER A 56 -2.74 -7.69 13.52
N LEU A 57 -4.03 -7.31 13.58
CA LEU A 57 -4.94 -7.42 12.44
C LEU A 57 -4.52 -6.50 11.29
N ALA A 58 -4.17 -5.24 11.59
CA ALA A 58 -3.66 -4.30 10.59
C ALA A 58 -2.35 -4.79 9.94
N GLY A 59 -1.46 -5.39 10.73
CA GLY A 59 -0.25 -6.05 10.26
C GLY A 59 -0.55 -7.22 9.31
N ALA A 60 -1.42 -8.13 9.72
CA ALA A 60 -1.85 -9.27 8.90
C ALA A 60 -2.47 -8.81 7.56
N LEU A 61 -3.37 -7.83 7.58
CA LEU A 61 -3.95 -7.25 6.36
C LEU A 61 -2.87 -6.67 5.45
N SER A 62 -1.90 -5.95 6.01
CA SER A 62 -0.78 -5.37 5.25
C SER A 62 0.06 -6.46 4.57
N VAL A 63 0.31 -7.59 5.24
CA VAL A 63 1.01 -8.75 4.67
C VAL A 63 0.23 -9.37 3.51
N VAL A 64 -1.08 -9.61 3.69
CA VAL A 64 -1.94 -10.17 2.63
C VAL A 64 -1.94 -9.26 1.40
N LEU A 65 -2.11 -7.95 1.61
CA LEU A 65 -2.08 -6.95 0.53
C LEU A 65 -0.73 -6.93 -0.19
N LEU A 66 0.38 -7.06 0.54
CA LEU A 66 1.71 -7.17 -0.06
C LEU A 66 1.88 -8.44 -0.90
N ALA A 67 1.38 -9.58 -0.42
CA ALA A 67 1.47 -10.84 -1.16
C ALA A 67 0.79 -10.72 -2.53
N THR A 68 -0.41 -10.13 -2.61
CA THR A 68 -1.09 -9.90 -3.90
C THR A 68 -0.29 -9.02 -4.86
N ARG A 69 0.57 -8.15 -4.33
CA ARG A 69 1.44 -7.27 -5.11
C ARG A 69 2.65 -8.00 -5.67
N THR A 70 3.28 -8.85 -4.88
CA THR A 70 4.48 -9.62 -5.25
C THR A 70 4.24 -10.47 -6.50
N PHE A 71 3.05 -11.08 -6.63
CA PHE A 71 2.72 -11.93 -7.78
C PHE A 71 2.22 -11.15 -9.02
N SER A 72 2.22 -9.82 -8.98
CA SER A 72 1.69 -8.99 -10.06
C SER A 72 2.78 -8.55 -11.04
N ASN A 73 2.87 -9.20 -12.20
CA ASN A 73 3.92 -9.01 -13.23
C ASN A 73 3.98 -7.64 -13.95
N ARG A 74 3.25 -6.60 -13.51
CA ARG A 74 3.25 -5.29 -14.18
C ARG A 74 4.07 -4.25 -13.41
N PRO A 75 4.98 -3.50 -14.06
CA PRO A 75 5.63 -2.36 -13.41
C PRO A 75 4.58 -1.39 -12.87
N SER A 76 4.73 -0.94 -11.64
CA SER A 76 3.78 -0.03 -10.98
C SER A 76 4.47 1.29 -10.67
N ALA A 77 4.20 2.32 -11.47
CA ALA A 77 4.58 3.70 -11.16
C ALA A 77 3.69 4.35 -10.08
N LEU A 78 2.81 3.59 -9.42
CA LEU A 78 1.91 4.13 -8.40
C LEU A 78 2.70 4.67 -7.21
N ARG A 79 2.48 5.96 -6.91
CA ARG A 79 3.09 6.68 -5.81
C ARG A 79 2.08 6.79 -4.65
N ILE A 80 2.55 6.51 -3.44
CA ILE A 80 1.82 6.87 -2.23
C ILE A 80 2.05 8.37 -1.99
N SER A 81 0.98 9.14 -1.83
CA SER A 81 1.08 10.56 -1.47
C SER A 81 1.40 10.70 0.02
N PRO A 82 2.48 11.40 0.41
CA PRO A 82 2.75 11.68 1.82
C PRO A 82 1.66 12.55 2.43
N THR A 83 1.11 13.50 1.67
CA THR A 83 0.02 14.39 2.10
C THR A 83 -1.18 13.62 2.63
N PHE A 84 -1.47 12.44 2.06
CA PHE A 84 -2.55 11.60 2.54
C PHE A 84 -2.32 11.17 4.00
N PHE A 85 -1.12 10.74 4.37
CA PHE A 85 -0.80 10.31 5.74
C PHE A 85 -0.85 11.49 6.72
N PHE A 86 -0.23 12.61 6.35
CA PHE A 86 -0.10 13.78 7.22
C PHE A 86 -1.42 14.54 7.43
N LEU A 87 -2.40 14.41 6.52
CA LEU A 87 -3.74 14.96 6.71
C LEU A 87 -4.69 13.95 7.35
N LEU A 88 -4.63 12.68 6.93
CA LEU A 88 -5.58 11.68 7.40
C LEU A 88 -5.34 11.30 8.85
N ALA A 89 -4.09 11.16 9.30
CA ALA A 89 -3.82 10.75 10.69
C ALA A 89 -4.38 11.76 11.72
N PRO A 90 -4.13 13.09 11.62
CA PRO A 90 -4.78 14.08 12.48
C PRO A 90 -6.31 14.08 12.36
N ALA A 91 -6.85 13.95 11.15
CA ALA A 91 -8.29 13.94 10.96
C ALA A 91 -8.95 12.71 11.61
N CYS A 92 -8.37 11.53 11.44
CA CYS A 92 -8.82 10.30 12.09
C CYS A 92 -8.78 10.44 13.62
N PHE A 93 -7.70 10.99 14.17
CA PHE A 93 -7.58 11.23 15.61
C PHE A 93 -8.69 12.16 16.14
N ILE A 94 -8.94 13.29 15.47
CA ILE A 94 -9.99 14.24 15.88
C ILE A 94 -11.37 13.57 15.84
N VAL A 95 -11.67 12.84 14.76
CA VAL A 95 -12.95 12.12 14.63
C VAL A 95 -13.09 11.05 15.70
N GLN A 96 -12.02 10.32 16.00
CA GLN A 96 -11.96 9.28 17.02
C GLN A 96 -12.23 9.85 18.42
N GLU A 97 -11.51 10.89 18.84
CA GLU A 97 -11.72 11.56 20.13
C GLU A 97 -13.14 12.12 20.25
N CYS A 98 -13.66 12.80 19.22
CA CYS A 98 -15.06 13.26 19.21
C CYS A 98 -16.06 12.09 19.36
N GLY A 99 -15.79 10.96 18.69
CA GLY A 99 -16.61 9.75 18.77
C GLY A 99 -16.57 9.11 20.15
N GLU A 100 -15.42 9.12 20.81
CA GLU A 100 -15.26 8.61 22.19
C GLU A 100 -16.03 9.45 23.20
N GLN A 101 -15.98 10.78 23.07
CA GLN A 101 -16.77 11.67 23.91
C GLN A 101 -18.27 11.42 23.74
N LEU A 102 -18.74 11.29 22.49
CA LEU A 102 -20.13 10.91 22.22
C LEU A 102 -20.50 9.56 22.83
N ALA A 103 -19.62 8.55 22.70
CA ALA A 103 -19.84 7.23 23.28
C ALA A 103 -19.83 7.24 24.82
N ALA A 104 -19.10 8.16 25.43
CA ALA A 104 -19.10 8.44 26.86
C ALA A 104 -20.31 9.29 27.31
N GLY A 105 -21.19 9.69 26.39
CA GLY A 105 -22.38 10.50 26.69
C GLY A 105 -22.10 11.99 26.89
N THR A 106 -20.95 12.48 26.46
CA THR A 106 -20.56 13.90 26.55
C THR A 106 -20.62 14.59 25.19
N SER A 107 -20.42 15.91 25.17
CA SER A 107 -20.34 16.68 23.92
C SER A 107 -19.05 16.32 23.15
N PRO A 108 -19.08 16.18 21.82
CA PRO A 108 -17.87 15.93 21.03
C PRO A 108 -16.83 17.05 21.21
N LEU A 109 -17.27 18.28 21.50
CA LEU A 109 -16.37 19.40 21.77
C LEU A 109 -15.61 19.26 23.09
N ALA A 110 -16.05 18.40 24.01
CA ALA A 110 -15.33 18.09 25.24
C ALA A 110 -13.95 17.47 24.95
N ALA A 111 -13.76 16.86 23.77
CA ALA A 111 -12.47 16.33 23.33
C ALA A 111 -11.38 17.40 23.34
N LEU A 112 -11.71 18.65 22.98
CA LEU A 112 -10.74 19.75 22.94
C LEU A 112 -10.18 20.11 24.33
N GLY A 113 -10.93 19.79 25.40
CA GLY A 113 -10.50 19.98 26.78
C GLY A 113 -9.85 18.75 27.41
N ALA A 114 -9.82 17.62 26.72
CA ALA A 114 -9.22 16.39 27.25
C ALA A 114 -7.70 16.53 27.36
N ALA A 115 -7.13 16.05 28.47
CA ALA A 115 -5.69 16.12 28.72
C ALA A 115 -4.86 15.37 27.66
N THR A 116 -5.45 14.37 27.01
CA THR A 116 -4.84 13.54 25.96
C THR A 116 -4.86 14.20 24.58
N PHE A 117 -5.73 15.19 24.35
CA PHE A 117 -6.00 15.71 23.02
C PHE A 117 -4.77 16.36 22.37
N LEU A 118 -4.13 17.32 23.05
CA LEU A 118 -2.99 18.03 22.49
C LEU A 118 -1.75 17.13 22.32
N PRO A 119 -1.35 16.30 23.32
CA PRO A 119 -0.28 15.32 23.13
C PRO A 119 -0.59 14.33 22.00
N GLY A 120 -1.84 13.84 21.94
CA GLY A 120 -2.31 12.91 20.91
C GLY A 120 -2.20 13.51 19.51
N LEU A 121 -2.72 14.72 19.33
CA LEU A 121 -2.65 15.45 18.06
C LEU A 121 -1.21 15.72 17.63
N ALA A 122 -0.34 16.14 18.57
CA ALA A 122 1.07 16.38 18.29
C ALA A 122 1.80 15.10 17.83
N LEU A 123 1.47 13.95 18.43
CA LEU A 123 2.04 12.65 18.06
C LEU A 123 1.53 12.11 16.73
N GLN A 124 0.44 12.61 16.17
CA GLN A 124 -0.05 12.15 14.87
C GLN A 124 0.97 12.38 13.75
N LEU A 125 1.69 13.51 13.75
CA LEU A 125 2.68 13.81 12.70
C LEU A 125 3.88 12.86 12.67
N PRO A 126 4.59 12.59 13.79
CA PRO A 126 5.71 11.64 13.76
C PRO A 126 5.25 10.22 13.42
N PHE A 127 4.09 9.77 13.93
CA PHE A 127 3.55 8.45 13.61
C PHE A 127 3.05 8.35 12.17
N ALA A 128 2.46 9.40 11.59
CA ALA A 128 2.13 9.48 10.17
C ALA A 128 3.37 9.36 9.30
N GLY A 129 4.46 10.04 9.69
CA GLY A 129 5.77 9.93 9.02
C GLY A 129 6.31 8.50 9.06
N ALA A 130 6.26 7.84 10.22
CA ALA A 130 6.68 6.44 10.38
C ALA A 130 5.81 5.48 9.55
N ALA A 131 4.48 5.64 9.58
CA ALA A 131 3.55 4.84 8.79
C ALA A 131 3.78 5.01 7.29
N TYR A 132 4.01 6.23 6.82
CA TYR A 132 4.37 6.51 5.42
C TYR A 132 5.71 5.86 5.04
N ALA A 133 6.74 5.99 5.87
CA ALA A 133 8.05 5.38 5.62
C ALA A 133 7.93 3.84 5.54
N LEU A 134 7.16 3.24 6.46
CA LEU A 134 6.89 1.81 6.48
C LEU A 134 6.13 1.37 5.22
N ALA A 135 5.10 2.10 4.81
CA ALA A 135 4.36 1.82 3.57
C ALA A 135 5.30 1.82 2.35
N ARG A 136 6.21 2.80 2.28
CA ARG A 136 7.21 2.90 1.20
C ARG A 136 8.19 1.74 1.22
N LEU A 137 8.67 1.34 2.40
CA LEU A 137 9.57 0.20 2.56
C LEU A 137 8.91 -1.10 2.14
N LEU A 138 7.68 -1.36 2.63
CA LEU A 138 6.90 -2.54 2.31
C LEU A 138 6.64 -2.66 0.80
N LEU A 139 6.27 -1.56 0.13
CA LEU A 139 6.08 -1.57 -1.32
C LEU A 139 7.37 -1.82 -2.10
N ARG A 140 8.49 -1.26 -1.65
CA ARG A 140 9.80 -1.52 -2.26
C ARG A 140 10.19 -2.99 -2.12
N ALA A 141 10.05 -3.54 -0.91
CA ALA A 141 10.32 -4.95 -0.63
C ALA A 141 9.45 -5.88 -1.48
N ALA A 142 8.14 -5.63 -1.55
CA ALA A 142 7.23 -6.43 -2.38
C ALA A 142 7.56 -6.35 -3.88
N SER A 143 7.97 -5.18 -4.36
CA SER A 143 8.36 -4.99 -5.76
C SER A 143 9.65 -5.74 -6.09
N GLU A 144 10.63 -5.70 -5.19
CA GLU A 144 11.90 -6.39 -5.35
C GLU A 144 11.74 -7.91 -5.26
N LEU A 145 10.97 -8.38 -4.28
CA LEU A 145 10.64 -9.80 -4.15
C LEU A 145 9.88 -10.31 -5.39
N GLY A 146 8.91 -9.54 -5.90
CA GLY A 146 8.20 -9.88 -7.13
C GLY A 146 9.14 -9.96 -8.33
N ARG A 147 10.11 -9.05 -8.45
CA ARG A 147 11.12 -9.07 -9.51
C ARG A 147 11.99 -10.32 -9.46
N LEU A 148 12.46 -10.70 -8.26
CA LEU A 148 13.28 -11.88 -8.03
C LEU A 148 12.50 -13.17 -8.34
N LEU A 149 11.26 -13.29 -7.85
CA LEU A 149 10.40 -14.44 -8.12
C LEU A 149 10.07 -14.56 -9.62
N SER A 150 9.70 -13.47 -10.29
CA SER A 150 9.42 -13.49 -11.73
C SER A 150 10.68 -13.76 -12.57
N ALA A 151 11.87 -13.37 -12.12
CA ALA A 151 13.12 -13.76 -12.77
C ALA A 151 13.37 -15.27 -12.63
N ALA A 152 13.26 -15.82 -11.42
CA ALA A 152 13.43 -17.25 -11.15
C ALA A 152 12.44 -18.11 -11.94
N LEU A 153 11.16 -17.73 -11.96
CA LEU A 153 10.12 -18.41 -12.73
C LEU A 153 10.41 -18.37 -14.25
N ARG A 154 10.82 -17.22 -14.79
CA ARG A 154 11.20 -17.12 -16.22
C ARG A 154 12.41 -17.98 -16.56
N THR A 155 13.42 -18.04 -15.68
CA THR A 155 14.58 -18.93 -15.87
C THR A 155 14.16 -20.39 -15.89
N ARG A 156 13.31 -20.83 -14.95
CA ARG A 156 12.78 -22.21 -14.92
C ARG A 156 11.95 -22.53 -16.16
N LEU A 157 11.03 -21.66 -16.55
CA LEU A 157 10.19 -21.87 -17.74
C LEU A 157 11.03 -21.92 -19.03
N ARG A 158 12.07 -21.08 -19.14
CA ARG A 158 13.03 -21.14 -20.26
C ARG A 158 13.81 -22.44 -20.27
N ALA A 159 14.29 -22.92 -19.12
CA ALA A 159 14.99 -24.20 -19.03
C ALA A 159 14.10 -25.36 -19.51
N VAL A 160 12.83 -25.40 -19.09
CA VAL A 160 11.85 -26.39 -19.55
C VAL A 160 11.57 -26.27 -21.06
N ALA A 161 11.43 -25.05 -21.58
CA ALA A 161 11.23 -24.84 -23.02
C ALA A 161 12.45 -25.27 -23.86
N ILE A 162 13.67 -25.12 -23.35
CA ILE A 162 14.89 -25.60 -24.01
C ILE A 162 14.93 -27.13 -24.03
N THR A 163 14.52 -27.79 -22.93
CA THR A 163 14.45 -29.27 -22.89
C THR A 163 13.36 -29.84 -23.79
N LEU A 164 12.28 -29.09 -24.02
CA LEU A 164 11.17 -29.47 -24.91
C LEU A 164 11.39 -28.99 -26.35
N ARG A 165 12.60 -28.56 -26.73
CA ARG A 165 12.90 -28.27 -28.13
C ARG A 165 12.62 -29.56 -28.92
N PRO A 166 11.62 -29.58 -29.81
CA PRO A 166 11.33 -30.77 -30.59
C PRO A 166 12.62 -31.16 -31.29
N ALA A 167 13.08 -32.39 -31.12
CA ALA A 167 14.07 -32.97 -32.01
C ALA A 167 13.54 -32.69 -33.42
N GLY A 168 14.27 -31.85 -34.17
CA GLY A 168 13.85 -31.45 -35.49
C GLY A 168 13.47 -32.71 -36.24
N HIS A 169 12.20 -32.86 -36.59
CA HIS A 169 11.93 -33.50 -37.86
C HIS A 169 12.66 -32.60 -38.85
N ASP A 170 13.68 -33.15 -39.49
CA ASP A 170 14.32 -32.58 -40.67
C ASP A 170 13.21 -32.30 -41.69
N ALA A 171 12.55 -31.15 -41.53
CA ALA A 171 11.64 -30.65 -42.53
C ALA A 171 12.54 -30.29 -43.71
N PRO A 172 12.40 -30.96 -44.87
CA PRO A 172 13.25 -30.68 -46.01
C PRO A 172 13.16 -29.19 -46.34
N PRO A 173 14.28 -28.57 -46.78
CA PRO A 173 14.28 -27.16 -47.11
C PRO A 173 13.18 -26.90 -48.14
N ARG A 174 12.16 -26.14 -47.75
CA ARG A 174 11.18 -25.63 -48.71
C ARG A 174 11.96 -24.79 -49.70
N ALA A 175 12.13 -25.30 -50.91
CA ALA A 175 12.72 -24.59 -52.02
C ALA A 175 11.99 -23.25 -52.14
N ARG A 176 12.72 -22.16 -51.87
CA ARG A 176 12.29 -20.83 -52.25
C ARG A 176 12.16 -20.84 -53.76
N LEU A 177 10.93 -20.90 -54.26
CA LEU A 177 10.65 -20.53 -55.64
C LEU A 177 11.13 -19.09 -55.81
N LEU A 178 12.26 -18.95 -56.50
CA LEU A 178 12.70 -17.69 -57.09
C LEU A 178 11.68 -17.31 -58.17
N ALA A 179 10.58 -16.69 -57.76
CA ALA A 179 9.77 -15.91 -58.68
C ALA A 179 10.46 -14.55 -58.87
N ALA A 180 11.46 -14.56 -59.74
CA ALA A 180 11.92 -13.37 -60.41
C ALA A 180 10.80 -12.88 -61.33
N SER A 181 10.13 -11.80 -60.98
CA SER A 181 9.53 -10.91 -61.97
C SER A 181 9.64 -9.47 -61.50
N ALA A 182 10.57 -8.78 -62.14
CA ALA A 182 10.62 -7.34 -62.17
C ALA A 182 9.49 -6.82 -63.06
N SER A 183 8.59 -6.00 -62.52
CA SER A 183 7.84 -4.93 -63.20
C SER A 183 6.83 -4.34 -62.21
N GLY A 184 6.60 -3.04 -62.09
CA GLY A 184 7.24 -1.88 -62.69
C GLY A 184 7.12 -0.70 -61.72
N ARG A 185 8.05 0.24 -61.87
CA ARG A 185 7.91 1.60 -61.35
C ARG A 185 6.89 2.31 -62.23
N GLY A 186 5.75 2.70 -61.68
CA GLY A 186 4.87 3.70 -62.29
C GLY A 186 5.42 5.12 -62.05
N PRO A 187 5.30 6.04 -63.01
CA PRO A 187 5.84 7.41 -62.89
C PRO A 187 5.00 8.29 -61.93
N PRO A 188 5.58 9.38 -61.39
CA PRO A 188 4.87 10.34 -60.54
C PRO A 188 3.87 11.18 -61.36
N ALA A 189 2.66 11.37 -60.83
CA ALA A 189 1.70 12.31 -61.39
C ALA A 189 2.14 13.75 -61.05
N ALA A 190 2.42 14.54 -62.08
CA ALA A 190 2.57 15.98 -61.97
C ALA A 190 1.18 16.61 -61.75
N LEU A 191 0.98 17.26 -60.60
CA LEU A 191 -0.12 18.20 -60.39
C LEU A 191 0.36 19.60 -60.78
N VAL A 192 -0.12 20.07 -61.92
CA VAL A 192 -0.07 21.47 -62.36
C VAL A 192 -1.40 22.09 -61.92
N ASN A 193 -1.36 23.09 -61.03
CA ASN A 193 -2.49 24.00 -60.81
C ASN A 193 -2.12 25.37 -61.39
N ALA A 194 -2.97 25.82 -62.30
CA ALA A 194 -3.12 27.20 -62.74
C ALA A 194 -4.11 27.93 -61.83
#